data_AF-A0A9E0JSC8-F1
#
_entry.id   AF-A0A9E0JSC8-F1
#
_cell.length_a   1.000
_cell.length_b   1.000
_cell.length_c   1.000
_cell.angle_alpha   90.00
_cell.angle_beta   90.00
_cell.angle_gamma   90.00
#
_symmetry.space_group_name_H-M   'P 1'
#
loop_
_entity.id
_entity.type
_entity.pdbx_description
1 polymer ?
#
loop_
_entity_poly.entity_id
_entity_poly.type
_entity_poly.pdbx_seq_one_letter_code
_entity_poly.pdbx_strand_id
1 'polypeptide(L)'
;MNIALGLGCDRDTPATTIQQAIEQALTLAGARLADVRAVASIDLKADESGLAEVAERYGWTIRFYPASQLATVAVPNPSETVRKHTGTPSVSEAAAILCAGAEQTDLLI
;
A
#
# COMPACT_ATOMS: atom_id res chain seq x y z
N MET A 1 9.39 15.46 -4.22
CA MET A 1 8.76 14.39 -5.02
C MET A 1 7.37 14.14 -4.43
N ASN A 2 6.40 13.64 -5.20
CA ASN A 2 5.10 13.26 -4.64
C ASN A 2 4.94 11.75 -4.80
N ILE A 3 4.75 11.05 -3.69
CA ILE A 3 4.68 9.59 -3.65
C ILE A 3 3.35 9.14 -3.05
N ALA A 4 2.78 8.11 -3.65
CA ALA A 4 1.69 7.33 -3.07
C ALA A 4 2.25 6.02 -2.53
N LEU A 5 1.81 5.62 -1.34
CA LEU A 5 2.15 4.32 -0.75
C LEU A 5 0.95 3.37 -0.85
N GLY A 6 1.21 2.16 -1.27
CA GLY A 6 0.28 1.04 -1.11
C GLY A 6 0.80 0.10 -0.05
N LEU A 7 -0.03 -0.19 0.97
CA LEU A 7 0.36 -0.97 2.12
C LEU A 7 -0.31 -2.34 2.12
N GLY A 8 0.49 -3.37 2.39
CA GLY A 8 0.06 -4.75 2.53
C GLY A 8 0.91 -5.45 3.57
N CYS A 9 0.28 -6.24 4.43
CA CYS A 9 0.88 -6.97 5.54
C CYS A 9 -0.03 -8.15 5.92
N ASP A 10 0.47 -9.06 6.74
CA ASP A 10 -0.37 -10.08 7.36
C ASP A 10 -1.19 -9.49 8.52
N ARG A 11 -2.17 -10.25 9.02
CA ARG A 11 -2.92 -9.88 10.23
C ARG A 11 -1.98 -9.77 11.43
N ASP A 12 -2.30 -8.83 12.31
CA ASP A 12 -1.57 -8.57 13.56
C ASP A 12 -0.10 -8.19 13.33
N THR A 13 0.22 -7.62 12.17
CA THR A 13 1.59 -7.18 11.87
C THR A 13 1.94 -5.98 12.76
N PRO A 14 3.04 -6.02 13.53
CA PRO A 14 3.42 -4.91 14.38
C PRO A 14 3.61 -3.61 13.60
N ALA A 15 3.12 -2.50 14.14
CA ALA A 15 3.28 -1.17 13.55
C ALA A 15 4.75 -0.82 13.27
N THR A 16 5.67 -1.29 14.12
CA THR A 16 7.12 -1.11 13.94
C THR A 16 7.66 -1.83 12.70
N THR A 17 7.16 -3.03 12.40
CA THR A 17 7.53 -3.77 11.19
C THR A 17 7.01 -3.06 9.93
N ILE A 18 5.76 -2.57 9.98
CA ILE A 18 5.18 -1.80 8.88
C ILE A 18 5.96 -0.51 8.64
N GLN A 19 6.29 0.22 9.71
CA GLN A 19 7.14 1.42 9.63
C GLN A 19 8.50 1.12 8.98
N GLN A 20 9.19 0.07 9.44
CA GLN A 20 10.50 -0.30 8.90
C GLN A 20 10.41 -0.62 7.40
N ALA A 21 9.38 -1.34 6.97
CA ALA A 21 9.15 -1.62 5.56
C ALA A 21 8.91 -0.35 4.74
N ILE A 22 8.15 0.61 5.27
CA ILE A 22 7.92 1.91 4.62
C ILE A 22 9.22 2.70 4.49
N GLU A 23 10.01 2.81 5.55
CA GLU A 23 11.28 3.53 5.55
C GLU A 23 12.29 2.93 4.57
N GLN A 24 12.37 1.60 4.50
CA GLN A 24 13.20 0.87 3.55
C GLN A 24 12.74 1.11 2.10
N ALA A 25 11.43 0.99 1.85
CA ALA A 25 10.83 1.25 0.54
C ALA A 25 11.14 2.67 0.03
N LEU A 26 10.93 3.68 0.88
CA LEU A 26 11.21 5.07 0.54
C LEU A 26 12.71 5.29 0.29
N THR A 27 13.58 4.66 1.08
CA THR A 27 15.03 4.74 0.88
C THR A 27 15.44 4.15 -0.47
N LEU A 28 14.89 2.99 -0.85
CA LEU A 28 15.14 2.36 -2.16
C LEU A 28 14.66 3.23 -3.32
N ALA A 29 13.55 3.94 -3.13
CA ALA A 29 13.00 4.88 -4.09
C ALA A 29 13.70 6.27 -4.10
N GLY A 30 14.73 6.48 -3.27
CA GLY A 30 15.42 7.77 -3.16
C GLY A 30 14.54 8.89 -2.57
N ALA A 31 13.54 8.53 -1.77
CA ALA A 31 12.51 9.41 -1.26
C ALA A 31 12.49 9.44 0.28
N ARG A 32 11.70 10.37 0.84
CA ARG A 32 11.56 10.55 2.29
C ARG A 32 10.09 10.48 2.68
N LEU A 33 9.82 10.28 3.97
CA LEU A 33 8.46 10.31 4.52
C LEU A 33 7.71 11.61 4.16
N ALA A 34 8.41 12.74 4.09
CA ALA A 34 7.84 14.03 3.71
C ALA A 34 7.39 14.11 2.23
N ASP A 35 7.81 13.18 1.38
CA ASP A 35 7.39 13.09 -0.03
C ASP A 35 6.07 12.29 -0.18
N VAL A 36 5.59 11.62 0.88
CA VAL A 36 4.34 10.84 0.87
C VAL A 36 3.13 11.76 0.89
N ARG A 37 2.25 11.62 -0.11
CA ARG A 37 1.03 12.43 -0.29
C ARG A 37 -0.26 11.63 -0.22
N ALA A 38 -0.18 10.32 -0.45
CA ALA A 38 -1.31 9.42 -0.38
C ALA A 38 -0.88 8.06 0.18
N VAL A 39 -1.77 7.41 0.91
CA VAL A 39 -1.55 6.07 1.44
C VAL A 39 -2.83 5.27 1.22
N ALA A 40 -2.70 4.04 0.72
CA ALA A 40 -3.84 3.19 0.45
C ALA A 40 -3.58 1.72 0.77
N SER A 41 -4.67 0.96 0.96
CA SER A 41 -4.65 -0.49 1.15
C SER A 41 -5.99 -1.10 0.70
N ILE A 42 -6.16 -2.41 0.93
CA ILE A 42 -7.41 -3.13 0.71
C ILE A 42 -8.33 -3.01 1.93
N ASP A 43 -9.63 -2.89 1.72
CA ASP A 43 -10.67 -2.77 2.76
C ASP A 43 -10.68 -3.89 3.81
N LEU A 44 -10.25 -5.09 3.45
CA LEU A 44 -10.00 -6.20 4.38
C LEU A 44 -9.02 -5.85 5.52
N LYS A 45 -8.27 -4.75 5.40
CA LYS A 45 -7.32 -4.26 6.38
C LYS A 45 -7.77 -3.00 7.11
N ALA A 46 -9.01 -2.57 6.94
CA ALA A 46 -9.51 -1.35 7.59
C ALA A 46 -9.53 -1.44 9.14
N ASP A 47 -9.53 -2.66 9.68
CA ASP A 47 -9.46 -2.99 11.11
C ASP A 47 -8.06 -3.44 11.57
N GLU A 48 -7.03 -3.30 10.73
CA GLU A 48 -5.66 -3.68 11.08
C GLU A 48 -5.00 -2.63 12.00
N SER A 49 -4.75 -3.00 13.26
CA SER A 49 -4.21 -2.06 14.27
C SER A 49 -2.84 -1.52 13.89
N GLY A 50 -1.97 -2.37 13.32
CA GLY A 50 -0.64 -1.94 12.90
C GLY A 50 -0.66 -0.83 11.84
N LEU A 51 -1.63 -0.87 10.91
CA LEU A 51 -1.81 0.19 9.92
C LEU A 51 -2.41 1.45 10.55
N ALA A 52 -3.35 1.31 11.47
CA ALA A 52 -3.95 2.43 12.18
C ALA A 52 -2.91 3.20 13.01
N GLU A 53 -2.04 2.49 13.73
CA GLU A 53 -0.95 3.08 14.52
C GLU A 53 0.07 3.82 13.66
N VAL A 54 0.44 3.25 12.50
CA VAL A 54 1.34 3.91 11.53
C VAL A 54 0.68 5.15 10.93
N ALA A 55 -0.61 5.07 10.59
CA ALA A 55 -1.37 6.20 10.08
C ALA A 55 -1.43 7.34 11.10
N GLU A 56 -1.74 7.03 12.36
CA GLU A 56 -1.76 8.00 13.46
C GLU A 56 -0.38 8.64 13.65
N ARG A 57 0.69 7.83 13.70
CA ARG A 57 2.07 8.29 13.88
C ARG A 57 2.51 9.32 12.85
N TYR A 58 2.11 9.14 11.60
CA TYR A 58 2.49 10.02 10.49
C TYR A 58 1.42 11.04 10.10
N GLY A 59 0.27 11.05 10.80
CA GLY A 59 -0.86 11.92 10.48
C GLY A 59 -1.48 11.61 9.11
N TRP A 60 -1.41 10.36 8.67
CA TRP A 60 -1.94 9.91 7.40
C TRP A 60 -3.39 9.44 7.51
N THR A 61 -4.14 9.61 6.42
CA THR A 61 -5.42 8.93 6.23
C THR A 61 -5.21 7.83 5.20
N ILE A 62 -5.40 6.57 5.62
CA ILE A 62 -5.31 5.43 4.69
C ILE A 62 -6.62 5.32 3.93
N ARG A 63 -6.54 5.34 2.59
CA ARG A 63 -7.68 5.03 1.75
C ARG A 63 -7.78 3.52 1.54
N PHE A 64 -8.94 2.96 1.83
CA PHE A 64 -9.19 1.54 1.64
C PHE A 64 -10.03 1.30 0.38
N TYR A 65 -9.62 0.34 -0.43
CA TYR A 65 -10.33 -0.04 -1.66
C TYR A 65 -10.83 -1.48 -1.59
N PRO A 66 -12.00 -1.78 -2.19
CA PRO A 66 -12.46 -3.15 -2.32
C PRO A 66 -11.59 -3.94 -3.29
N ALA A 67 -11.48 -5.25 -3.05
CA ALA A 67 -10.72 -6.18 -3.89
C ALA A 67 -11.07 -6.08 -5.37
N SER A 68 -12.36 -5.90 -5.69
CA SER A 68 -12.85 -5.78 -7.07
C SER A 68 -12.29 -4.57 -7.80
N GLN A 69 -12.06 -3.46 -7.09
CA GLN A 69 -11.47 -2.25 -7.66
C GLN A 69 -9.95 -2.38 -7.79
N LEU A 70 -9.28 -3.04 -6.84
CA LEU A 70 -7.86 -3.34 -6.97
C LEU A 70 -7.58 -4.32 -8.12
N ALA A 71 -8.48 -5.28 -8.35
CA ALA A 71 -8.35 -6.28 -9.41
C ALA A 71 -8.43 -5.71 -10.83
N THR A 72 -8.92 -4.48 -11.02
CA THR A 72 -8.94 -3.81 -12.33
C THR A 72 -7.64 -3.07 -12.65
N VAL A 73 -6.72 -2.98 -11.69
CA VAL A 73 -5.46 -2.24 -11.85
C VAL A 73 -4.40 -3.15 -12.48
N ALA A 74 -3.76 -2.69 -13.55
CA ALA A 74 -2.61 -3.39 -14.12
C ALA A 74 -1.41 -3.25 -13.16
N VAL A 75 -0.79 -4.38 -12.82
CA VAL A 75 0.31 -4.45 -11.85
C VAL A 75 1.47 -5.31 -12.40
N PRO A 76 2.73 -4.99 -12.04
CA PRO A 76 3.90 -5.70 -12.59
C PRO A 76 4.07 -7.10 -12.02
N ASN A 77 3.65 -7.33 -10.78
CA ASN A 77 3.87 -8.61 -10.10
C ASN A 77 2.55 -9.22 -9.60
N PRO A 78 1.65 -9.66 -10.50
CA PRO A 78 0.40 -10.29 -10.10
C PRO A 78 0.65 -11.64 -9.41
N SER A 79 -0.12 -11.94 -8.37
CA SER A 79 -0.02 -13.18 -7.58
C SER A 79 -1.35 -13.91 -7.47
N GLU A 80 -1.40 -15.15 -7.97
CA GLU A 80 -2.55 -16.05 -7.80
C GLU A 80 -2.79 -16.41 -6.32
N THR A 81 -1.73 -16.50 -5.52
CA THR A 81 -1.86 -16.73 -4.08
C THR A 81 -2.56 -15.55 -3.41
N VAL A 82 -2.17 -14.31 -3.72
CA VAL A 82 -2.84 -13.11 -3.19
C VAL A 82 -4.29 -13.06 -3.68
N ARG A 83 -4.55 -13.37 -4.96
CA ARG A 83 -5.91 -13.41 -5.52
C ARG A 83 -6.83 -14.37 -4.78
N LYS A 84 -6.34 -15.56 -4.44
CA LYS A 84 -7.11 -16.56 -3.68
C LYS A 84 -7.51 -16.07 -2.28
N HIS A 85 -6.64 -15.33 -1.60
CA HIS A 85 -6.89 -14.86 -0.23
C HIS A 85 -7.67 -13.54 -0.17
N THR A 86 -7.45 -12.66 -1.13
CA THR A 86 -7.92 -11.26 -1.06
C THR A 86 -8.88 -10.87 -2.18
N GLY A 87 -8.98 -11.65 -3.26
CA GLY A 87 -9.80 -11.32 -4.42
C GLY A 87 -9.12 -10.41 -5.46
N THR A 88 -7.91 -9.92 -5.20
CA THR A 88 -7.09 -9.11 -6.13
C THR A 88 -5.73 -9.77 -6.39
N PRO A 89 -5.15 -9.71 -7.60
CA PRO A 89 -3.81 -10.24 -7.86
C PRO A 89 -2.70 -9.48 -7.14
N SER A 90 -2.93 -8.24 -6.70
CA SER A 90 -1.97 -7.46 -5.90
C SER A 90 -2.73 -6.47 -5.00
N VAL A 91 -2.24 -6.26 -3.79
CA VAL A 91 -2.80 -5.28 -2.84
C VAL A 91 -1.99 -4.01 -2.88
N SER A 92 -0.70 -4.07 -2.50
CA SER A 92 0.15 -2.90 -2.35
C SER A 92 0.33 -2.15 -3.67
N GLU A 93 0.73 -2.83 -4.75
CA GLU A 93 0.98 -2.17 -6.04
C GLU A 93 -0.30 -1.56 -6.60
N ALA A 94 -1.40 -2.33 -6.62
CA ALA A 94 -2.69 -1.87 -7.12
C ALA A 94 -3.20 -0.66 -6.32
N ALA A 95 -3.09 -0.70 -4.99
CA ALA A 95 -3.52 0.40 -4.13
C ALA A 95 -2.68 1.66 -4.34
N ALA A 96 -1.35 1.53 -4.49
CA ALA A 96 -0.45 2.64 -4.76
C ALA A 96 -0.78 3.34 -6.09
N ILE A 97 -0.85 2.56 -7.17
CA ILE A 97 -1.16 3.03 -8.54
C ILE A 97 -2.53 3.73 -8.55
N LEU A 98 -3.54 3.08 -7.98
CA LEU A 98 -4.90 3.59 -7.98
C LEU A 98 -5.07 4.88 -7.15
N CYS A 99 -4.43 5.00 -5.99
CA CYS A 99 -4.50 6.23 -5.20
C CYS A 99 -3.62 7.36 -5.74
N ALA A 100 -2.54 7.04 -6.46
CA ALA A 100 -1.76 8.03 -7.20
C ALA A 100 -2.51 8.58 -8.42
N GLY A 101 -3.44 7.80 -8.98
CA GLY A 101 -3.99 8.07 -10.31
C GLY A 101 -2.92 7.93 -11.40
N ALA A 102 -2.02 6.96 -11.22
CA ALA A 102 -0.86 6.72 -12.07
C ALA A 102 -1.02 5.45 -12.90
N GLU A 103 -0.03 5.15 -13.74
CA GLU A 103 0.06 3.92 -14.51
C GLU A 103 1.08 2.96 -13.89
N GLN A 104 1.03 1.70 -14.31
CA GLN A 104 1.97 0.65 -13.89
C GLN A 104 3.45 1.03 -14.09
N THR A 105 3.74 1.80 -15.15
CA THR A 105 5.10 2.25 -15.49
C THR A 105 5.66 3.30 -14.54
N ASP A 106 4.80 3.93 -13.73
CA ASP A 106 5.20 4.94 -12.74
C ASP A 106 5.53 4.31 -11.37
N LEU A 107 5.33 2.99 -11.22
CA LEU A 107 5.62 2.27 -9.99
C LEU A 107 7.14 2.26 -9.73
N LEU A 108 7.54 2.66 -8.52
CA LEU A 108 8.94 2.86 -8.17
C LEU A 108 9.64 1.56 -7.74
N ILE A 109 8.92 0.70 -7.00
CA ILE A 109 9.38 -0.58 -6.47
C ILE A 109 8.24 -1.58 -6.38
#